data_AF-A0A356K2Q9-F1
#
_entry.id   AF-A0A356K2Q9-F1
#
_cell.length_a   1.000
_cell.length_b   1.000
_cell.length_c   1.000
_cell.angle_alpha   90.00
_cell.angle_beta   90.00
_cell.angle_gamma   90.00
#
_symmetry.space_group_name_H-M   'P 1'
#
loop_
_entity.id
_entity.type
_entity.pdbx_description
1 polymer ?
#
loop_
_entity_poly.entity_id
_entity_poly.type
_entity_poly.pdbx_seq_one_letter_code
_entity_poly.pdbx_strand_id
1 'polypeptide(L)'
;MKTEEKNILKILAYLGFFVLLFVFLRFETNNNKPVKTEENKNDLSFIDKIEINNYSLQVQAILKDDAVTLLYEKQKDIFIGKKSYHGEETEFVKYNEEYYVLENEEFIKNSEFVSFNYDKTFITLDNIKKLFNLKHTVMNDGSIIEVKYKLNDVINLYNEINNTRLYTLDEKDFYIYLKMDEKTVEYFVVDMTPLYKLINTELNTDVMYKIKVKNEKETDTSLIITKLK
;
A
#
# COMPACT_ATOMS: atom_id res chain seq x y z
N MET A 1 25.37 -22.11 -24.92
CA MET A 1 24.16 -21.64 -24.24
C MET A 1 23.06 -21.44 -25.26
N LYS A 2 21.98 -22.20 -25.14
CA LYS A 2 20.79 -22.05 -25.97
C LYS A 2 20.11 -20.71 -25.61
N THR A 3 19.40 -20.12 -26.56
CA THR A 3 18.78 -18.79 -26.43
C THR A 3 17.84 -18.70 -25.20
N GLU A 4 17.23 -19.81 -24.83
CA GLU A 4 16.37 -19.96 -23.63
C GLU A 4 17.16 -19.82 -22.32
N GLU A 5 18.31 -20.48 -22.19
CA GLU A 5 19.18 -20.38 -20.99
C GLU A 5 19.67 -18.94 -20.76
N LYS A 6 19.91 -18.18 -21.84
CA LYS A 6 20.27 -16.75 -21.77
C LYS A 6 19.12 -15.87 -21.31
N ASN A 7 17.88 -16.27 -21.54
CA ASN A 7 16.69 -15.51 -21.14
C ASN A 7 16.27 -15.82 -19.70
N ILE A 8 16.45 -17.07 -19.24
CA ILE A 8 16.24 -17.47 -17.84
C ILE A 8 17.25 -16.77 -16.92
N LEU A 9 18.52 -16.74 -17.32
CA LEU A 9 19.55 -16.00 -16.59
C LEU A 9 19.24 -14.51 -16.50
N LYS A 10 18.58 -13.93 -17.51
CA LYS A 10 18.12 -12.53 -17.47
C LYS A 10 16.96 -12.33 -16.50
N ILE A 11 15.98 -13.24 -16.45
CA ILE A 11 14.83 -13.13 -15.53
C ILE A 11 15.27 -13.30 -14.07
N LEU A 12 16.12 -14.28 -13.78
CA LEU A 12 16.73 -14.44 -12.46
C LEU A 12 17.65 -13.26 -12.11
N ALA A 13 18.37 -12.71 -13.09
CA ALA A 13 19.11 -11.47 -12.90
C ALA A 13 18.19 -10.26 -12.69
N TYR A 14 16.99 -10.19 -13.28
CA TYR A 14 16.03 -9.11 -13.02
C TYR A 14 15.44 -9.24 -11.61
N LEU A 15 15.00 -10.42 -11.19
CA LEU A 15 14.50 -10.68 -9.83
C LEU A 15 15.61 -10.43 -8.78
N GLY A 16 16.82 -10.92 -9.02
CA GLY A 16 17.99 -10.66 -8.16
C GLY A 16 18.48 -9.20 -8.19
N PHE A 17 18.37 -8.51 -9.34
CA PHE A 17 18.70 -7.10 -9.47
C PHE A 17 17.68 -6.22 -8.74
N PHE A 18 16.38 -6.57 -8.75
CA PHE A 18 15.37 -5.89 -7.94
C PHE A 18 15.65 -6.02 -6.43
N VAL A 19 16.15 -7.18 -5.98
CA VAL A 19 16.59 -7.39 -4.59
C VAL A 19 17.85 -6.58 -4.26
N LEU A 20 18.83 -6.51 -5.18
CA LEU A 20 20.07 -5.73 -4.98
C LEU A 20 19.88 -4.21 -5.10
N LEU A 21 18.95 -3.73 -5.93
CA LEU A 21 18.61 -2.31 -6.04
C LEU A 21 17.98 -1.79 -4.75
N PHE A 22 17.24 -2.66 -4.03
CA PHE A 22 16.72 -2.39 -2.68
C PHE A 22 17.81 -2.30 -1.61
N VAL A 23 18.92 -3.05 -1.75
CA VAL A 23 20.07 -2.97 -0.83
C VAL A 23 20.95 -1.75 -1.15
N PHE A 24 21.15 -1.41 -2.43
CA PHE A 24 21.91 -0.22 -2.84
C PHE A 24 21.19 1.10 -2.55
N LEU A 25 19.85 1.14 -2.62
CA LEU A 25 19.07 2.31 -2.18
C LEU A 25 19.15 2.59 -0.67
N ARG A 26 19.74 1.68 0.12
CA ARG A 26 20.08 1.92 1.54
C ARG A 26 21.45 2.58 1.74
N PHE A 27 22.27 2.72 0.69
CA PHE A 27 23.63 3.27 0.77
C PHE A 27 23.96 4.19 -0.41
N GLU A 28 23.35 5.36 -0.50
CA GLU A 28 23.81 6.59 -1.18
C GLU A 28 22.66 7.62 -1.09
N THR A 29 22.76 8.85 -0.56
CA THR A 29 23.89 9.71 -0.23
C THR A 29 23.48 10.68 0.89
N ASN A 30 24.31 10.83 1.92
CA ASN A 30 24.42 12.08 2.66
C ASN A 30 25.13 13.07 1.75
N ASN A 31 24.45 14.09 1.24
CA ASN A 31 25.10 15.29 0.71
C ASN A 31 24.16 16.50 0.83
N ASN A 32 24.42 17.27 1.88
CA ASN A 32 23.81 18.55 2.17
C ASN A 32 23.99 19.55 1.01
N LYS A 33 22.89 20.14 0.54
CA LYS A 33 22.84 21.56 0.15
C LYS A 33 21.57 22.20 0.68
N PRO A 34 21.64 23.42 1.23
CA PRO A 34 20.48 24.06 1.85
C PRO A 34 19.58 24.64 0.75
N VAL A 35 18.31 24.27 0.77
CA VAL A 35 17.30 24.90 -0.07
C VAL A 35 16.27 25.57 0.81
N LYS A 36 16.00 26.83 0.43
CA LYS A 36 15.29 27.86 1.17
C LYS A 36 13.89 27.44 1.62
N THR A 37 13.56 27.91 2.81
CA THR A 37 12.26 27.80 3.46
C THR A 37 11.22 28.56 2.66
N GLU A 38 10.27 27.83 2.08
CA GLU A 38 8.95 28.34 1.71
C GLU A 38 7.95 27.64 2.62
N GLU A 39 7.09 28.43 3.26
CA GLU A 39 5.96 27.97 4.06
C GLU A 39 5.00 27.17 3.18
N ASN A 40 5.10 25.83 3.23
CA ASN A 40 4.21 24.97 2.48
C ASN A 40 2.89 24.79 3.26
N LYS A 41 1.79 25.24 2.65
CA LYS A 41 0.44 24.77 2.99
C LYS A 41 0.44 23.25 2.85
N ASN A 42 0.01 22.55 3.90
CA ASN A 42 -0.11 21.10 3.96
C ASN A 42 -1.15 20.61 2.95
N ASP A 43 -0.74 20.47 1.69
CA ASP A 43 -1.59 20.06 0.58
C ASP A 43 -1.64 18.53 0.52
N LEU A 44 -2.79 17.95 0.84
CA LEU A 44 -3.04 16.51 0.72
C LEU A 44 -3.02 16.02 -0.75
N SER A 45 -2.86 16.92 -1.74
CA SER A 45 -2.75 16.58 -3.17
C SER A 45 -1.58 15.65 -3.53
N PHE A 46 -0.66 15.34 -2.61
CA PHE A 46 0.40 14.37 -2.85
C PHE A 46 -0.18 13.03 -3.33
N ILE A 47 -1.33 12.61 -2.78
CA ILE A 47 -1.95 11.34 -3.13
C ILE A 47 -2.53 11.38 -4.55
N ASP A 48 -3.06 12.52 -4.98
CA ASP A 48 -3.62 12.70 -6.32
C ASP A 48 -2.56 12.58 -7.41
N LYS A 49 -1.33 13.00 -7.09
CA LYS A 49 -0.15 12.91 -7.97
C LYS A 49 0.36 11.48 -8.16
N ILE A 50 -0.13 10.50 -7.41
CA ILE A 50 0.23 9.09 -7.63
C ILE A 50 -0.53 8.57 -8.86
N GLU A 51 0.21 8.08 -9.86
CA GLU A 51 -0.31 7.50 -11.09
C GLU A 51 -1.04 6.19 -10.78
N ILE A 52 -2.27 6.05 -11.27
CA ILE A 52 -3.11 4.89 -10.96
C ILE A 52 -2.59 3.58 -11.57
N ASN A 53 -1.79 3.67 -12.64
CA ASN A 53 -1.33 2.51 -13.40
C ASN A 53 0.05 2.01 -12.96
N ASN A 54 0.90 2.88 -12.43
CA ASN A 54 2.30 2.58 -12.14
C ASN A 54 2.68 3.13 -10.77
N TYR A 55 2.58 2.28 -9.74
CA TYR A 55 2.91 2.67 -8.37
C TYR A 55 3.32 1.44 -7.55
N SER A 56 4.09 1.65 -6.50
CA SER A 56 4.24 0.64 -5.45
C SER A 56 3.57 1.09 -4.16
N LEU A 57 3.06 0.12 -3.43
CA LEU A 57 2.31 0.32 -2.22
C LEU A 57 2.72 -0.74 -1.20
N GLN A 58 3.02 -0.27 0.00
CA GLN A 58 3.30 -1.08 1.15
C GLN A 58 2.26 -0.75 2.22
N VAL A 59 1.54 -1.75 2.70
CA VAL A 59 0.68 -1.66 3.87
C VAL A 59 1.22 -2.59 4.94
N GLN A 60 1.47 -2.05 6.12
CA GLN A 60 1.67 -2.81 7.34
C GLN A 60 0.45 -2.59 8.24
N ALA A 61 -0.39 -3.62 8.39
CA ALA A 61 -1.44 -3.62 9.38
C ALA A 61 -0.90 -4.18 10.69
N ILE A 62 -1.08 -3.40 11.76
CA ILE A 62 -0.60 -3.70 13.10
C ILE A 62 -1.81 -3.77 14.03
N LEU A 63 -1.99 -4.93 14.64
CA LEU A 63 -2.95 -5.20 15.70
C LEU A 63 -2.18 -5.59 16.97
N LYS A 64 -2.87 -5.66 18.12
CA LYS A 64 -2.23 -5.90 19.43
C LYS A 64 -1.27 -7.09 19.45
N ASP A 65 -1.67 -8.23 18.88
CA ASP A 65 -0.92 -9.49 18.93
C ASP A 65 -0.67 -10.07 17.53
N ASP A 66 -0.89 -9.27 16.47
CA ASP A 66 -0.79 -9.74 15.09
C ASP A 66 -0.37 -8.62 14.14
N ALA A 67 0.32 -8.98 13.07
CA ALA A 67 0.75 -8.04 12.05
C ALA A 67 0.89 -8.72 10.68
N VAL A 68 0.41 -8.04 9.65
CA VAL A 68 0.61 -8.44 8.26
C VAL A 68 1.24 -7.30 7.49
N THR A 69 2.22 -7.63 6.65
CA THR A 69 2.76 -6.70 5.67
C THR A 69 2.38 -7.17 4.28
N LEU A 70 1.80 -6.28 3.48
CA LEU A 70 1.56 -6.47 2.07
C LEU A 70 2.36 -5.42 1.31
N LEU A 71 3.28 -5.87 0.47
CA LEU A 71 4.05 -5.03 -0.43
C LEU A 71 3.73 -5.43 -1.86
N TYR A 72 3.39 -4.49 -2.72
CA TYR A 72 3.25 -4.77 -4.13
C TYR A 72 3.62 -3.58 -5.00
N GLU A 73 4.00 -3.88 -6.23
CA GLU A 73 4.12 -2.95 -7.34
C GLU A 73 3.00 -3.24 -8.34
N LYS A 74 2.28 -2.20 -8.76
CA LYS A 74 1.31 -2.25 -9.84
C LYS A 74 1.94 -1.72 -11.12
N GLN A 75 1.86 -2.50 -12.19
CA GLN A 75 2.28 -2.15 -13.54
C GLN A 75 1.10 -2.46 -14.48
N LYS A 76 0.35 -1.42 -14.86
CA LYS A 76 -0.93 -1.52 -15.58
C LYS A 76 -1.89 -2.50 -14.90
N ASP A 77 -2.14 -3.67 -15.48
CA ASP A 77 -3.13 -4.64 -14.98
C ASP A 77 -2.51 -5.71 -14.08
N ILE A 78 -1.18 -5.69 -13.90
CA ILE A 78 -0.46 -6.66 -13.07
C ILE A 78 -0.08 -6.03 -11.74
N PHE A 79 -0.22 -6.82 -10.67
CA PHE A 79 0.41 -6.56 -9.40
C PHE A 79 1.47 -7.64 -9.14
N ILE A 80 2.66 -7.25 -8.72
CA ILE A 80 3.74 -8.15 -8.32
C ILE A 80 4.11 -7.77 -6.91
N GLY A 81 4.13 -8.73 -5.99
CA GLY A 81 4.32 -8.38 -4.60
C GLY A 81 4.67 -9.55 -3.71
N LYS A 82 4.70 -9.25 -2.42
CA LYS A 82 4.85 -10.22 -1.36
C LYS A 82 3.95 -9.90 -0.18
N LYS A 83 3.48 -10.94 0.47
CA LYS A 83 2.81 -10.90 1.76
C LYS A 83 3.74 -11.49 2.80
N SER A 84 3.87 -10.85 3.96
CA SER A 84 4.58 -11.38 5.12
C SER A 84 3.59 -11.46 6.30
N TYR A 85 3.39 -12.66 6.86
CA TYR A 85 2.46 -12.92 7.96
C TYR A 85 2.99 -14.05 8.85
N HIS A 86 3.01 -13.85 10.18
CA HIS A 86 3.55 -14.82 11.16
C HIS A 86 4.92 -15.43 10.82
N GLY A 87 5.82 -14.63 10.20
CA GLY A 87 7.16 -15.06 9.83
C GLY A 87 7.26 -15.80 8.49
N GLU A 88 6.13 -16.05 7.84
CA GLU A 88 6.08 -16.62 6.49
C GLU A 88 6.00 -15.50 5.45
N GLU A 89 6.79 -15.62 4.38
CA GLU A 89 6.72 -14.73 3.22
C GLU A 89 6.19 -15.51 2.00
N THR A 90 5.24 -14.91 1.29
CA THR A 90 4.69 -15.47 0.05
C THR A 90 4.74 -14.40 -1.04
N GLU A 91 5.55 -14.63 -2.07
CA GLU A 91 5.55 -13.82 -3.28
C GLU A 91 4.36 -14.18 -4.15
N PHE A 92 3.76 -13.18 -4.80
CA PHE A 92 2.60 -13.36 -5.64
C PHE A 92 2.63 -12.46 -6.87
N VAL A 93 1.95 -12.92 -7.91
CA VAL A 93 1.51 -12.10 -9.03
C VAL A 93 -0.01 -12.09 -9.05
N LYS A 94 -0.62 -10.92 -9.17
CA LYS A 94 -2.05 -10.76 -9.41
C LYS A 94 -2.29 -10.29 -10.84
N TYR A 95 -3.12 -11.01 -11.58
CA TYR A 95 -3.52 -10.66 -12.94
C TYR A 95 -4.96 -11.12 -13.17
N ASN A 96 -5.80 -10.28 -13.80
CA ASN A 96 -7.23 -10.56 -14.03
C ASN A 96 -7.98 -11.06 -12.79
N GLU A 97 -7.73 -10.42 -11.64
CA GLU A 97 -8.31 -10.76 -10.33
C GLU A 97 -7.86 -12.11 -9.73
N GLU A 98 -7.02 -12.87 -10.41
CA GLU A 98 -6.45 -14.12 -9.93
C GLU A 98 -5.05 -13.90 -9.34
N TYR A 99 -4.68 -14.73 -8.36
CA TYR A 99 -3.35 -14.76 -7.78
C TYR A 99 -2.58 -15.99 -8.25
N TYR A 100 -1.28 -15.81 -8.46
CA TYR A 100 -0.35 -16.83 -8.89
C TYR A 100 0.90 -16.77 -8.03
N VAL A 101 1.47 -17.93 -7.74
CA VAL A 101 2.78 -18.08 -7.12
C VAL A 101 3.77 -18.64 -8.14
N LEU A 102 5.03 -18.26 -8.04
CA LEU A 102 6.08 -18.79 -8.90
C LEU A 102 6.66 -20.04 -8.26
N GLU A 103 6.44 -21.20 -8.87
CA GLU A 103 7.01 -22.47 -8.44
C GLU A 103 7.69 -23.13 -9.63
N ASN A 104 8.95 -23.55 -9.48
CA ASN A 104 9.72 -24.22 -10.54
C ASN A 104 9.67 -23.50 -11.91
N GLU A 105 9.75 -22.17 -11.91
CA GLU A 105 9.69 -21.30 -13.11
C GLU A 105 8.33 -21.20 -13.82
N GLU A 106 7.29 -21.80 -13.24
CA GLU A 106 5.90 -21.74 -13.71
C GLU A 106 5.03 -20.92 -12.76
N PHE A 107 4.07 -20.19 -13.32
CA PHE A 107 3.07 -19.50 -12.52
C PHE A 107 1.92 -20.45 -12.23
N ILE A 108 1.80 -20.83 -10.97
CA ILE A 108 0.73 -21.71 -10.50
C ILE A 108 -0.35 -20.83 -9.89
N LYS A 109 -1.58 -20.97 -10.37
CA LYS A 109 -2.73 -20.28 -9.80
C LYS A 109 -2.90 -20.69 -8.34
N ASN A 110 -2.91 -19.71 -7.44
CA ASN A 110 -3.12 -19.91 -6.02
C ASN A 110 -4.48 -19.33 -5.63
N SER A 111 -5.53 -20.13 -5.77
CA SER A 111 -6.90 -19.74 -5.41
C SER A 111 -7.11 -19.56 -3.91
N GLU A 112 -6.23 -20.12 -3.09
CA GLU A 112 -6.28 -20.01 -1.62
C GLU A 112 -5.55 -18.76 -1.11
N PHE A 113 -4.85 -18.04 -2.00
CA PHE A 113 -4.09 -16.87 -1.60
C PHE A 113 -4.99 -15.73 -1.13
N VAL A 114 -4.90 -15.43 0.15
CA VAL A 114 -5.49 -14.25 0.77
C VAL A 114 -4.43 -13.16 0.86
N SER A 115 -4.54 -12.11 0.04
CA SER A 115 -3.53 -11.03 0.01
C SER A 115 -3.46 -10.21 1.29
N PHE A 116 -4.59 -10.06 1.99
CA PHE A 116 -4.67 -9.31 3.24
C PHE A 116 -5.71 -9.95 4.16
N ASN A 117 -5.32 -10.26 5.39
CA ASN A 117 -6.16 -11.01 6.33
C ASN A 117 -7.18 -10.12 7.07
N TYR A 118 -7.06 -8.80 6.93
CA TYR A 118 -7.92 -7.82 7.58
C TYR A 118 -8.76 -7.04 6.56
N ASP A 119 -9.52 -6.06 7.05
CA ASP A 119 -10.30 -5.18 6.18
C ASP A 119 -9.40 -4.51 5.14
N LYS A 120 -9.72 -4.75 3.86
CA LYS A 120 -8.94 -4.32 2.70
C LYS A 120 -9.48 -3.03 2.06
N THR A 121 -10.42 -2.33 2.70
CA THR A 121 -11.09 -1.19 2.09
C THR A 121 -10.10 -0.09 1.80
N PHE A 122 -9.34 0.36 2.79
CA PHE A 122 -8.43 1.50 2.65
C PHE A 122 -6.96 1.10 2.44
N ILE A 123 -6.72 -0.01 1.72
CA ILE A 123 -5.35 -0.46 1.37
C ILE A 123 -5.06 -0.41 -0.14
N THR A 124 -6.03 0.03 -0.95
CA THR A 124 -5.86 0.23 -2.40
C THR A 124 -5.73 1.71 -2.72
N LEU A 125 -4.95 2.07 -3.74
CA LEU A 125 -4.74 3.47 -4.10
C LEU A 125 -6.05 4.21 -4.41
N ASP A 126 -7.00 3.58 -5.10
CA ASP A 126 -8.29 4.18 -5.44
C ASP A 126 -9.09 4.56 -4.19
N ASN A 127 -9.21 3.62 -3.25
CA ASN A 127 -9.96 3.85 -2.01
C ASN A 127 -9.22 4.82 -1.07
N ILE A 128 -7.89 4.78 -1.06
CA ILE A 128 -7.08 5.77 -0.33
C ILE A 128 -7.33 7.17 -0.90
N LYS A 129 -7.32 7.36 -2.23
CA LYS A 129 -7.64 8.67 -2.83
C LYS A 129 -9.03 9.15 -2.44
N LYS A 130 -10.05 8.28 -2.49
CA LYS A 130 -11.40 8.61 -2.03
C LYS A 130 -11.44 9.04 -0.57
N LEU A 131 -10.72 8.34 0.30
CA LEU A 131 -10.61 8.67 1.72
C LEU A 131 -9.98 10.05 1.94
N PHE A 132 -8.88 10.36 1.25
CA PHE A 132 -8.21 11.67 1.33
C PHE A 132 -9.08 12.82 0.79
N ASN A 133 -10.00 12.53 -0.14
CA ASN A 133 -10.94 13.50 -0.70
C ASN A 133 -12.15 13.80 0.17
N LEU A 134 -12.38 13.06 1.27
CA LEU A 134 -13.43 13.38 2.23
C LEU A 134 -13.16 14.73 2.89
N LYS A 135 -14.22 15.39 3.36
CA LYS A 135 -14.11 16.62 4.15
C LYS A 135 -13.31 16.33 5.43
N HIS A 136 -12.26 17.12 5.65
CA HIS A 136 -11.34 16.91 6.77
C HIS A 136 -10.86 18.22 7.38
N THR A 137 -10.20 18.10 8.53
CA THR A 137 -9.46 19.19 9.20
C THR A 137 -8.01 18.77 9.33
N VAL A 138 -7.09 19.63 8.90
CA VAL A 138 -5.64 19.41 9.05
C VAL A 138 -5.15 20.12 10.29
N MET A 139 -4.42 19.41 11.14
CA MET A 139 -3.75 19.93 12.34
C MET A 139 -2.26 19.60 12.21
N ASN A 140 -1.40 20.51 12.66
CA ASN A 140 0.06 20.37 12.53
C ASN A 140 0.71 20.41 13.91
N ASP A 141 1.40 19.33 14.29
CA ASP A 141 2.14 19.24 15.55
C ASP A 141 3.66 19.47 15.41
N GLY A 142 4.13 19.77 14.19
CA GLY A 142 5.54 19.88 13.85
C GLY A 142 5.96 18.84 12.81
N SER A 143 6.31 17.62 13.25
CA SER A 143 6.89 16.58 12.37
C SER A 143 5.86 15.58 11.85
N ILE A 144 4.64 15.62 12.39
CA ILE A 144 3.50 14.82 11.98
C ILE A 144 2.35 15.76 11.63
N ILE A 145 1.71 15.50 10.50
CA ILE A 145 0.47 16.17 10.13
C ILE A 145 -0.67 15.26 10.52
N GLU A 146 -1.57 15.74 11.37
CA GLU A 146 -2.78 15.02 11.74
C GLU A 146 -3.93 15.46 10.82
N VAL A 147 -4.61 14.50 10.22
CA VAL A 147 -5.78 14.73 9.37
C VAL A 147 -6.97 14.07 10.04
N LYS A 148 -7.91 14.91 10.47
CA LYS A 148 -9.12 14.51 11.19
C LYS A 148 -10.32 14.48 10.26
N TYR A 149 -11.04 13.37 10.28
CA TYR A 149 -12.29 13.14 9.56
C TYR A 149 -13.42 12.87 10.55
N LYS A 150 -14.66 13.20 10.19
CA LYS A 150 -15.83 12.69 10.93
C LYS A 150 -15.96 11.20 10.65
N LEU A 151 -16.13 10.38 11.69
CA LEU A 151 -16.27 8.93 11.52
C LEU A 151 -17.47 8.57 10.63
N ASN A 152 -18.58 9.29 10.72
CA ASN A 152 -19.76 9.07 9.88
C ASN A 152 -19.48 9.25 8.38
N ASP A 153 -18.62 10.20 7.99
CA ASP A 153 -18.26 10.41 6.59
C ASP A 153 -17.42 9.23 6.08
N VAL A 154 -16.51 8.71 6.92
CA VAL A 154 -15.71 7.52 6.62
C VAL A 154 -16.56 6.26 6.53
N ILE A 155 -17.56 6.09 7.42
CA ILE A 155 -18.52 4.98 7.38
C ILE A 155 -19.35 5.03 6.09
N ASN A 156 -19.82 6.20 5.68
CA ASN A 156 -20.56 6.35 4.43
C ASN A 156 -19.72 5.91 3.23
N LEU A 157 -18.45 6.33 3.17
CA LEU A 157 -17.52 5.88 2.13
C LEU A 157 -17.28 4.37 2.20
N TYR A 158 -17.13 3.81 3.40
CA TYR A 158 -16.98 2.36 3.59
C TYR A 158 -18.19 1.58 3.06
N ASN A 159 -19.39 2.05 3.38
CA ASN A 159 -20.65 1.45 2.93
C ASN A 159 -20.77 1.51 1.41
N GLU A 160 -20.38 2.63 0.78
CA GLU A 160 -20.36 2.78 -0.67
C GLU A 160 -19.40 1.77 -1.32
N ILE A 161 -18.17 1.67 -0.83
CA ILE A 161 -17.14 0.79 -1.40
C ILE A 161 -17.50 -0.69 -1.23
N ASN A 162 -18.02 -1.07 -0.06
CA ASN A 162 -18.25 -2.48 0.28
C ASN A 162 -19.70 -2.94 0.10
N ASN A 163 -20.60 -2.05 -0.31
CA ASN A 163 -22.05 -2.30 -0.38
C ASN A 163 -22.61 -2.82 0.96
N THR A 164 -22.30 -2.12 2.06
CA THR A 164 -22.73 -2.46 3.43
C THR A 164 -23.63 -1.36 4.01
N ARG A 165 -24.11 -1.55 5.25
CA ARG A 165 -25.01 -0.63 5.96
C ARG A 165 -24.59 -0.42 7.41
N LEU A 166 -23.31 -0.15 7.64
CA LEU A 166 -22.81 0.24 8.95
C LEU A 166 -23.31 1.63 9.32
N TYR A 167 -23.57 1.85 10.60
CA TYR A 167 -23.90 3.16 11.14
C TYR A 167 -23.44 3.24 12.59
N THR A 168 -23.24 4.46 13.07
CA THR A 168 -22.99 4.73 14.49
C THR A 168 -23.71 6.02 14.89
N LEU A 169 -24.10 6.09 16.16
CA LEU A 169 -24.61 7.33 16.78
C LEU A 169 -23.49 8.09 17.48
N ASP A 170 -22.30 7.50 17.59
CA ASP A 170 -21.16 8.12 18.24
C ASP A 170 -20.57 9.24 17.35
N GLU A 171 -20.49 10.45 17.90
CA GLU A 171 -19.76 11.57 17.29
C GLU A 171 -18.26 11.44 17.55
N LYS A 172 -17.66 10.37 17.00
CA LYS A 172 -16.22 10.12 17.06
C LYS A 172 -15.51 10.60 15.80
N ASP A 173 -14.21 10.76 15.93
CA ASP A 173 -13.32 11.14 14.84
C ASP A 173 -12.56 9.92 14.30
N PHE A 174 -12.07 10.06 13.07
CA PHE A 174 -11.18 9.13 12.40
C PHE A 174 -9.91 9.89 11.99
N TYR A 175 -8.74 9.29 12.22
CA TYR A 175 -7.47 10.00 12.09
C TYR A 175 -6.55 9.34 11.05
N ILE A 176 -5.87 10.19 10.29
CA ILE A 176 -4.71 9.82 9.49
C ILE A 176 -3.53 10.69 9.93
N TYR A 177 -2.39 10.08 10.19
CA TYR A 177 -1.16 10.74 10.59
C TYR A 177 -0.14 10.66 9.46
N LEU A 178 0.27 11.80 8.91
CA LEU A 178 1.29 11.85 7.85
C LEU A 178 2.65 12.08 8.46
N LYS A 179 3.61 11.20 8.16
CA LYS A 179 5.01 11.43 8.45
C LYS A 179 5.65 12.14 7.26
N MET A 180 6.18 13.34 7.51
CA MET A 180 6.85 14.13 6.49
C MET A 180 8.36 13.86 6.52
N ASP A 181 8.97 13.77 5.34
CA ASP A 181 10.40 13.88 5.10
C ASP A 181 10.64 15.10 4.20
N GLU A 182 11.29 16.12 4.76
CA GLU A 182 11.42 17.47 4.20
C GLU A 182 10.09 18.07 3.70
N LYS A 183 9.74 17.82 2.43
CA LYS A 183 8.55 18.33 1.74
C LYS A 183 7.69 17.21 1.12
N THR A 184 7.98 15.95 1.44
CA THR A 184 7.29 14.78 0.89
C THR A 184 6.70 13.94 2.02
N VAL A 185 5.58 13.27 1.73
CA VAL A 185 5.02 12.28 2.66
C VAL A 185 5.85 11.01 2.56
N GLU A 186 6.57 10.66 3.62
CA GLU A 186 7.37 9.43 3.68
C GLU A 186 6.48 8.20 3.79
N TYR A 187 5.48 8.28 4.68
CA TYR A 187 4.40 7.33 4.88
C TYR A 187 3.26 8.02 5.64
N PHE A 188 2.09 7.38 5.67
CA PHE A 188 1.00 7.79 6.55
C PHE A 188 0.46 6.61 7.35
N VAL A 189 -0.16 6.90 8.48
CA VAL A 189 -0.77 5.91 9.36
C VAL A 189 -2.25 6.21 9.44
N VAL A 190 -3.06 5.24 9.05
CA VAL A 190 -4.52 5.29 9.17
C VAL A 190 -4.91 4.61 10.47
N ASP A 191 -5.54 5.33 11.39
CA ASP A 191 -6.15 4.74 12.58
C ASP A 191 -7.48 4.09 12.21
N MET A 192 -7.43 2.80 11.92
CA MET A 192 -8.58 2.01 11.54
C MET A 192 -9.42 1.60 12.75
N THR A 193 -8.93 1.79 13.98
CA THR A 193 -9.56 1.35 15.23
C THR A 193 -11.06 1.69 15.34
N PRO A 194 -11.51 2.95 15.16
CA PRO A 194 -12.93 3.28 15.31
C PRO A 194 -13.82 2.58 14.29
N LEU A 195 -13.34 2.38 13.06
CA LEU A 195 -14.09 1.67 12.02
C LEU A 195 -14.03 0.15 12.23
N TYR A 196 -12.86 -0.38 12.60
CA TYR A 196 -12.64 -1.80 12.83
C TYR A 196 -13.52 -2.34 13.96
N LYS A 197 -13.70 -1.57 15.05
CA LYS A 197 -14.61 -1.91 16.16
C LYS A 197 -16.08 -1.97 15.75
N LEU A 198 -16.48 -1.20 14.73
CA LEU A 198 -17.83 -1.24 14.16
C LEU A 198 -18.03 -2.45 13.25
N ILE A 199 -16.99 -2.84 12.49
CA ILE A 199 -17.01 -4.00 11.61
C ILE A 199 -16.95 -5.30 12.43
N ASN A 200 -16.13 -5.33 13.48
CA ASN A 200 -15.81 -6.51 14.29
C ASN A 200 -16.22 -6.24 15.75
N THR A 201 -17.49 -6.49 16.05
CA THR A 201 -18.14 -6.18 17.34
C THR A 201 -17.49 -6.85 18.57
N GLU A 202 -16.66 -7.88 18.39
CA GLU A 202 -16.06 -8.67 19.48
C GLU A 202 -14.59 -8.32 19.78
N LEU A 203 -13.95 -7.48 18.97
CA LEU A 203 -12.51 -7.19 19.08
C LEU A 203 -12.29 -5.76 19.58
N ASN A 204 -11.99 -5.61 20.88
CA ASN A 204 -11.47 -4.36 21.42
C ASN A 204 -9.95 -4.28 21.18
N THR A 205 -9.58 -4.22 19.91
CA THR A 205 -8.20 -4.17 19.45
C THR A 205 -7.96 -2.87 18.70
N ASP A 206 -6.84 -2.24 18.97
CA ASP A 206 -6.37 -1.08 18.21
C ASP A 206 -5.77 -1.58 16.90
N VAL A 207 -6.14 -0.94 15.79
CA VAL A 207 -5.78 -1.36 14.44
C VAL A 207 -5.21 -0.18 13.69
N MET A 208 -3.93 -0.26 13.35
CA MET A 208 -3.22 0.80 12.65
C MET A 208 -2.70 0.29 11.32
N TYR A 209 -2.98 1.01 10.23
CA TYR A 209 -2.41 0.72 8.92
C TYR A 209 -1.34 1.74 8.59
N LYS A 210 -0.08 1.31 8.60
CA LYS A 210 1.03 2.13 8.10
C LYS A 210 1.20 1.90 6.61
N ILE A 211 1.01 2.95 5.82
CA ILE A 211 0.96 2.89 4.36
C ILE A 211 2.06 3.78 3.77
N LYS A 212 2.83 3.20 2.85
CA LYS A 212 3.78 3.92 2.00
C LYS A 212 3.39 3.70 0.55
N VAL A 213 3.38 4.79 -0.23
CA VAL A 213 3.04 4.76 -1.65
C VAL A 213 4.02 5.62 -2.43
N LYS A 214 4.43 5.15 -3.61
CA LYS A 214 5.29 5.91 -4.53
C LYS A 214 4.94 5.63 -5.98
N ASN A 215 5.15 6.63 -6.84
CA ASN A 215 5.10 6.44 -8.28
C ASN A 215 6.23 5.54 -8.74
N GLU A 216 5.94 4.69 -9.73
CA GLU A 216 6.93 3.87 -10.39
C GLU A 216 7.01 4.24 -11.86
N LYS A 217 8.18 3.98 -12.46
CA LYS A 217 8.31 4.04 -13.90
C LYS A 217 7.62 2.82 -14.51
N GLU A 218 7.00 3.04 -15.67
CA GLU A 218 6.44 1.94 -16.45
C GLU A 218 7.53 0.91 -16.77
N THR A 219 7.24 -0.35 -16.50
CA THR A 219 8.11 -1.49 -16.77
C THR A 219 7.39 -2.49 -17.68
N ASP A 220 8.11 -3.08 -18.63
CA ASP A 220 7.54 -4.09 -19.53
C ASP A 220 7.26 -5.40 -18.77
N THR A 221 5.97 -5.72 -18.62
CA THR A 221 5.47 -6.96 -17.99
C THR A 221 4.95 -7.99 -19.00
N SER A 222 5.16 -7.79 -20.31
CA SER A 222 4.62 -8.64 -21.37
C SER A 222 5.00 -10.12 -21.24
N LEU A 223 6.22 -10.40 -20.78
CA LEU A 223 6.67 -11.77 -20.54
C LEU A 223 5.87 -12.47 -19.45
N ILE A 224 5.52 -11.75 -18.38
CA ILE A 224 4.71 -12.29 -17.28
C ILE A 224 3.30 -12.58 -17.79
N ILE A 225 2.68 -11.63 -18.50
CA ILE A 225 1.36 -11.81 -19.12
C ILE A 225 1.34 -13.02 -20.04
N THR A 226 2.40 -13.20 -20.84
CA THR A 226 2.52 -14.33 -21.78
C THR A 226 2.57 -15.68 -21.07
N LYS A 227 3.21 -15.75 -19.89
CA LYS A 227 3.26 -16.98 -19.08
C LYS A 227 1.97 -17.25 -18.29
N LEU A 228 1.13 -16.23 -18.09
CA LEU A 228 -0.14 -16.33 -17.36
C LEU A 228 -1.35 -16.61 -18.26
N LYS A 229 -1.18 -16.54 -19.58
CA LYS A 229 -2.20 -16.87 -20.59
C LYS A 229 -2.00 -18.28 -21.12
#